data_AF-A0A968WVV1-F1
#
_entry.id   AF-A0A968WVV1-F1
#
_cell.length_a   1.000
_cell.length_b   1.000
_cell.length_c   1.000
_cell.angle_alpha   90.00
_cell.angle_beta   90.00
_cell.angle_gamma   90.00
#
_symmetry.space_group_name_H-M   'P 1'
#
loop_
_entity.id
_entity.type
_entity.pdbx_description
1 polymer ?
#
loop_
_entity_poly.entity_id
_entity_poly.type
_entity_poly.pdbx_seq_one_letter_code
_entity_poly.pdbx_strand_id
1 'polypeptide(L)'
;MPPPQKGYKVINHRDVQYRWIMQNRRGINELVIVANAPVNGQVLNVELPRIVSYDMVTEAIDYANANGWKPNEEAPVLRCKWLRKGFELVV
;
A
#
# COMPACT_ATOMS: atom_id res chain seq x y z
N MET A 1 -17.88 5.77 -0.45
CA MET A 1 -16.50 5.79 -0.98
C MET A 1 -15.98 7.22 -0.90
N PRO A 2 -14.89 7.52 -0.16
CA PRO A 2 -14.26 8.83 -0.29
C PRO A 2 -13.78 8.99 -1.74
N PRO A 3 -14.01 10.15 -2.37
CA PRO A 3 -13.65 10.36 -3.77
C PRO A 3 -12.13 10.16 -3.98
N PRO A 4 -11.70 9.80 -5.21
CA PRO A 4 -10.29 9.70 -5.54
C PRO A 4 -9.57 10.99 -5.13
N GLN A 5 -8.69 10.89 -4.14
CA GLN A 5 -7.92 12.05 -3.71
C GLN A 5 -6.87 12.35 -4.77
N LYS A 6 -6.57 13.63 -4.97
CA LYS A 6 -5.56 14.08 -5.94
C LYS A 6 -4.23 13.37 -5.66
N GLY A 7 -3.66 12.71 -6.67
CA GLY A 7 -2.35 12.05 -6.60
C GLY A 7 -2.38 10.52 -6.53
N TYR A 8 -3.55 9.91 -6.34
CA TYR A 8 -3.67 8.45 -6.45
C TYR A 8 -3.48 7.99 -7.90
N LYS A 9 -2.64 6.97 -8.08
CA LYS A 9 -2.44 6.21 -9.31
C LYS A 9 -3.15 4.88 -9.21
N VAL A 10 -3.44 4.27 -10.36
CA VAL A 10 -4.10 2.96 -10.45
C VAL A 10 -3.11 1.95 -11.01
N ILE A 11 -3.11 0.74 -10.45
CA ILE A 11 -2.34 -0.40 -10.95
C ILE A 11 -3.21 -1.66 -10.90
N ASN A 12 -3.09 -2.51 -11.91
CA ASN A 12 -3.67 -3.85 -11.88
C ASN A 12 -2.55 -4.83 -11.51
N HIS A 13 -2.78 -5.66 -10.49
CA HIS A 13 -1.83 -6.68 -10.07
C HIS A 13 -2.58 -7.90 -9.55
N ARG A 14 -2.21 -9.11 -10.00
CA ARG A 14 -2.88 -10.38 -9.66
C ARG A 14 -4.42 -10.30 -9.77
N ASP A 15 -4.91 -9.82 -10.90
CA ASP A 15 -6.35 -9.65 -11.21
C ASP A 15 -7.14 -8.72 -10.28
N VAL A 16 -6.46 -7.98 -9.41
CA VAL A 16 -7.06 -6.97 -8.55
C VAL A 16 -6.57 -5.59 -8.98
N GLN A 17 -7.51 -4.65 -9.11
CA GLN A 17 -7.19 -3.25 -9.36
C GLN A 17 -6.98 -2.54 -8.02
N TYR A 18 -5.83 -1.90 -7.86
CA TYR A 18 -5.46 -1.13 -6.69
C TYR A 18 -5.33 0.35 -7.03
N ARG A 19 -5.63 1.21 -6.05
CA ARG A 19 -5.23 2.62 -6.06
C ARG A 19 -4.10 2.79 -5.07
N TRP A 20 -3.10 3.58 -5.43
CA TRP A 20 -1.97 3.84 -4.56
C TRP A 20 -1.48 5.27 -4.67
N ILE A 21 -0.84 5.77 -3.62
CA ILE A 21 -0.18 7.07 -3.60
C ILE A 21 1.14 6.97 -2.84
N MET A 22 2.19 7.55 -3.40
CA MET A 22 3.41 7.84 -2.67
C MET A 22 3.37 9.29 -2.20
N GLN A 23 3.56 9.50 -0.91
CA GLN A 23 3.51 10.81 -0.29
C GLN A 23 4.63 10.95 0.72
N ASN A 24 5.19 12.15 0.86
CA ASN A 24 6.07 12.43 2.00
C ASN A 24 5.23 13.01 3.13
N ARG A 25 5.17 12.29 4.26
CA ARG A 25 4.46 12.71 5.45
C ARG A 25 5.45 12.86 6.59
N ARG A 26 5.55 14.07 7.15
CA ARG A 26 6.43 14.39 8.30
C ARG A 26 7.89 13.96 8.10
N GLY A 27 8.41 14.02 6.87
CA GLY A 27 9.79 13.66 6.54
C GLY A 27 10.01 12.18 6.20
N ILE A 28 8.96 11.35 6.24
CA ILE A 28 9.00 9.93 5.87
C ILE A 28 8.25 9.74 4.55
N ASN A 29 8.82 8.99 3.62
CA ASN A 29 8.10 8.58 2.41
C ASN A 29 7.14 7.45 2.79
N GLU A 30 5.86 7.62 2.51
CA GLU A 30 4.82 6.64 2.75
C GLU A 30 4.22 6.21 1.40
N LEU A 31 3.90 4.93 1.29
CA LEU A 31 3.12 4.35 0.21
C LEU A 31 1.82 3.82 0.79
N VAL A 32 0.71 4.43 0.36
CA VAL A 32 -0.63 4.01 0.76
C VAL A 32 -1.26 3.29 -0.41
N ILE A 33 -1.75 2.07 -0.19
CA ILE A 33 -2.38 1.23 -1.20
C ILE A 33 -3.76 0.80 -0.68
N VAL A 34 -4.76 0.88 -1.55
CA VAL A 34 -6.13 0.42 -1.29
C VAL A 34 -6.66 -0.32 -2.52
N ALA A 35 -7.55 -1.28 -2.33
CA ALA A 35 -8.25 -1.88 -3.46
C ALA A 35 -9.25 -0.90 -4.08
N ASN A 36 -9.40 -0.98 -5.40
CA ASN A 36 -10.27 -0.09 -6.16
C ASN A 36 -11.76 -0.45 -6.06
N ALA A 37 -12.07 -1.74 -5.93
CA ALA A 37 -13.42 -2.29 -5.99
C ALA A 37 -14.22 -2.26 -4.66
N PRO A 38 -13.68 -2.64 -3.49
CA PRO A 38 -14.45 -2.71 -2.25
C PRO A 38 -14.68 -1.32 -1.62
N VAL A 39 -15.89 -1.09 -1.12
CA VAL A 39 -16.17 0.01 -0.18
C VAL A 39 -15.67 -0.45 1.20
N ASN A 40 -14.67 0.24 1.76
CA ASN A 40 -14.00 -0.06 3.04
C ASN A 40 -12.98 -1.22 3.03
N GLY A 41 -12.30 -1.48 1.92
CA GLY A 41 -11.17 -2.43 1.91
C GLY A 41 -10.04 -2.04 2.86
N GLN A 42 -9.32 -3.04 3.39
CA GLN A 42 -8.18 -2.83 4.28
C GLN A 42 -7.11 -1.97 3.60
N VAL A 43 -6.72 -0.88 4.25
CA VAL A 43 -5.66 0.00 3.76
C VAL A 43 -4.30 -0.59 4.10
N LEU A 44 -3.39 -0.60 3.13
CA LEU A 44 -1.99 -0.92 3.33
C LEU A 44 -1.20 0.39 3.38
N ASN A 45 -0.47 0.64 4.46
CA ASN A 45 0.41 1.80 4.59
C ASN A 45 1.85 1.34 4.79
N VAL A 46 2.75 1.79 3.93
CA VAL A 46 4.13 1.30 3.89
C VAL A 46 5.11 2.45 4.05
N GLU A 47 5.96 2.40 5.06
CA GLU A 47 7.09 3.31 5.19
C GLU A 47 8.17 2.92 4.18
N LEU A 48 8.45 3.83 3.24
CA LEU A 48 9.42 3.67 2.17
C LEU A 48 10.75 4.38 2.47
N PRO A 49 11.86 3.94 1.84
CA PRO A 49 13.14 4.63 1.93
C PRO A 49 13.11 5.99 1.20
N ARG A 50 14.19 6.76 1.33
CA ARG A 50 14.32 8.08 0.69
C ARG A 50 14.27 8.01 -0.85
N ILE A 51 14.84 6.97 -1.43
CA ILE A 51 14.82 6.70 -2.87
C ILE A 51 13.77 5.63 -3.13
N VAL A 52 12.71 5.97 -3.84
CA VAL A 52 11.57 5.08 -4.10
C VAL A 52 11.61 4.60 -5.56
N SER A 53 11.25 3.34 -5.79
CA SER A 53 10.98 2.80 -7.14
C SER A 53 9.50 2.46 -7.28
N TYR A 54 8.99 2.47 -8.52
CA TYR A 54 7.64 2.02 -8.84
C TYR A 54 7.46 0.51 -8.58
N ASP A 55 8.52 -0.28 -8.73
CA ASP A 55 8.49 -1.74 -8.49
C ASP A 55 8.18 -2.07 -7.02
N MET A 56 8.55 -1.18 -6.09
CA MET A 56 8.24 -1.32 -4.67
C MET A 56 6.72 -1.37 -4.41
N VAL A 57 5.88 -0.87 -5.34
CA VAL A 57 4.42 -0.96 -5.21
C VAL A 57 3.95 -2.40 -5.34
N THR A 58 4.40 -3.11 -6.39
CA THR A 58 4.02 -4.50 -6.61
C THR A 58 4.65 -5.42 -5.57
N GLU A 59 5.89 -5.16 -5.16
CA GLU A 59 6.54 -5.92 -4.08
C GLU A 59 5.83 -5.73 -2.73
N ALA A 60 5.41 -4.51 -2.39
CA ALA A 60 4.65 -4.24 -1.18
C ALA A 60 3.30 -4.98 -1.18
N ILE A 61 2.61 -5.00 -2.32
CA ILE A 61 1.35 -5.75 -2.50
C ILE A 61 1.58 -7.25 -2.30
N ASP A 62 2.63 -7.80 -2.91
CA ASP A 62 2.94 -9.23 -2.81
C ASP A 62 3.32 -9.62 -1.38
N TYR A 63 4.14 -8.81 -0.72
CA TYR A 63 4.50 -9.02 0.68
C TYR A 63 3.26 -8.94 1.58
N ALA A 64 2.45 -7.90 1.43
CA ALA A 64 1.26 -7.71 2.25
C ALA A 64 0.27 -8.86 2.07
N ASN A 65 0.00 -9.29 0.83
CA ASN A 65 -0.88 -10.44 0.56
C ASN A 65 -0.36 -11.73 1.22
N ALA A 66 0.96 -11.99 1.18
CA ALA A 66 1.56 -13.14 1.85
C ALA A 66 1.47 -13.06 3.38
N ASN A 67 1.33 -11.85 3.93
CA ASN A 67 1.31 -11.57 5.37
C ASN A 67 -0.10 -11.29 5.91
N GLY A 68 -1.15 -11.71 5.20
CA GLY A 68 -2.53 -11.63 5.67
C GLY A 68 -3.22 -10.29 5.41
N TRP A 69 -2.69 -9.47 4.49
CA TRP A 69 -3.43 -8.33 3.97
C TRP A 69 -4.66 -8.80 3.21
N LYS A 70 -5.81 -8.25 3.59
CA LYS A 70 -7.10 -8.56 2.99
C LYS A 70 -7.68 -7.31 2.36
N PRO A 71 -7.28 -6.98 1.12
CA PRO A 71 -7.71 -5.74 0.45
C PRO A 71 -9.23 -5.59 0.32
N ASN A 72 -9.99 -6.69 0.37
CA ASN A 72 -11.44 -6.72 0.20
C ASN A 72 -12.24 -6.72 1.52
N GLU A 73 -11.59 -6.89 2.67
CA GLU A 73 -12.25 -6.93 3.97
C GLU A 73 -12.01 -5.61 4.71
N GLU A 74 -13.00 -5.17 5.49
CA GLU A 74 -12.81 -4.04 6.40
C GLU A 74 -12.00 -4.52 7.62
N ALA A 75 -10.72 -4.11 7.65
CA ALA A 75 -9.79 -4.46 8.70
C ALA A 75 -8.90 -3.24 9.05
N PRO A 76 -8.24 -3.25 10.22
CA PRO A 76 -7.30 -2.20 10.61
C PRO A 76 -6.22 -2.01 9.54
N VAL A 77 -5.72 -0.78 9.41
CA VAL A 77 -4.65 -0.44 8.47
C VAL A 77 -3.46 -1.36 8.69
N LEU A 78 -3.09 -2.14 7.68
CA LEU A 78 -1.88 -2.95 7.74
C LEU A 78 -0.69 -2.03 7.51
N ARG A 79 0.27 -2.03 8.43
CA ARG A 79 1.46 -1.20 8.34
C ARG A 79 2.68 -2.06 8.04
N CYS A 80 3.45 -1.63 7.05
CA CYS A 80 4.73 -2.26 6.70
C CYS A 80 5.83 -1.19 6.66
N LYS A 81 7.07 -1.63 6.76
CA LYS A 81 8.24 -0.78 6.61
C LYS A 81 9.26 -1.45 5.72
N TRP A 82 9.82 -0.68 4.80
CA TRP A 82 10.98 -1.10 4.03
C TRP A 82 12.25 -0.97 4.88
N LEU A 83 12.92 -2.10 5.09
CA LEU A 83 14.22 -2.20 5.72
C LEU A 83 15.25 -2.69 4.68
N ARG A 84 16.54 -2.63 5.04
CA ARG A 84 17.64 -3.04 4.15
C ARG A 84 17.52 -4.47 3.60
N LYS A 85 16.74 -5.34 4.25
CA LYS A 85 16.54 -6.74 3.87
C LYS A 85 15.19 -7.03 3.21
N GLY A 86 14.34 -6.01 3.00
CA GLY A 86 13.00 -6.15 2.43
C GLY A 86 11.92 -5.48 3.28
N PHE A 87 10.65 -5.82 3.02
CA PHE A 87 9.53 -5.35 3.82
C PHE A 87 9.39 -6.14 5.13
N GLU A 88 9.11 -5.43 6.22
CA GLU A 88 8.72 -6.00 7.51
C GLU A 88 7.40 -5.39 7.98
N LEU A 89 6.53 -6.21 8.59
CA LEU A 89 5.31 -5.72 9.23
C LEU A 89 5.65 -4.86 10.44
N VAL A 90 4.96 -3.73 10.58
CA VAL A 90 5.01 -2.88 11.76
C VAL A 90 3.66 -3.06 12.48
N VAL A 91 3.67 -3.76 13.62
CA VAL A 91 2.49 -3.95 14.47
C VAL A 91 2.13 -2.65 15.19
#